data_AF-A0AAU8EK51-F1
#
_entry.id   AF-A0AAU8EK51-F1
#
_cell.length_a   1.000
_cell.length_b   1.000
_cell.length_c   1.000
_cell.angle_alpha   90.00
_cell.angle_beta   90.00
_cell.angle_gamma   90.00
#
_symmetry.space_group_name_H-M   'P 1'
#
loop_
_entity.id
_entity.type
_entity.pdbx_description
1 polymer ?
#
loop_
_entity_poly.entity_id
_entity_poly.type
_entity_poly.pdbx_seq_one_letter_code
_entity_poly.pdbx_strand_id
1 'polypeptide(L)'
;MSASTTAMSAGVTTMSASITEADAAACSSRSFEVQLLAGRVEACAEQIEAVQARLVQLQLMDWRSPAGLAYRSKLRVQAGAVGGARDKVRAAARALRRHAVHVAESALPAAGGC
;
A
#
# COMPACT_ATOMS: atom_id res chain seq x y z
N MET A 1 -32.87 -39.62 31.27
CA MET A 1 -33.10 -39.33 29.85
C MET A 1 -32.83 -37.86 29.63
N SER A 2 -31.75 -37.60 28.89
CA SER A 2 -31.11 -36.30 28.69
C SER A 2 -31.92 -35.38 27.77
N ALA A 3 -32.11 -34.13 28.18
CA ALA A 3 -32.60 -33.06 27.32
C ALA A 3 -32.01 -31.72 27.80
N SER A 4 -30.71 -31.50 27.59
CA SER A 4 -30.07 -30.19 27.87
C SER A 4 -28.94 -29.81 26.90
N THR A 5 -28.60 -30.65 25.91
CA THR A 5 -27.43 -30.40 25.04
C THR A 5 -27.77 -29.57 23.79
N THR A 6 -29.01 -29.58 23.31
CA THR A 6 -29.38 -28.94 22.02
C THR A 6 -29.39 -27.41 22.05
N ALA A 7 -29.74 -26.78 23.18
CA ALA A 7 -29.79 -25.32 23.31
C ALA A 7 -28.39 -24.69 23.41
N MET A 8 -27.44 -25.35 24.08
CA MET A 8 -26.05 -24.89 24.15
C MET A 8 -25.35 -24.99 22.79
N SER A 9 -25.61 -26.05 22.01
CA SER A 9 -25.05 -26.17 20.66
C SER A 9 -25.56 -25.09 19.70
N ALA A 10 -26.85 -24.73 19.75
CA ALA A 10 -27.38 -23.64 18.93
C ALA A 10 -26.79 -22.26 19.33
N GLY A 11 -26.60 -22.03 20.63
CA GLY A 11 -25.96 -20.82 21.15
C GLY A 11 -24.48 -20.71 20.76
N VAL A 12 -23.74 -21.82 20.82
CA VAL A 12 -22.32 -21.89 20.41
C VAL A 12 -22.18 -21.63 18.91
N THR A 13 -23.01 -22.25 18.07
CA THR A 13 -22.93 -22.04 16.60
C THR A 13 -23.27 -20.60 16.21
N THR A 14 -24.26 -19.99 16.88
CA THR A 14 -24.64 -18.58 16.63
C THR A 14 -23.54 -17.62 17.08
N MET A 15 -22.93 -17.87 18.25
CA MET A 15 -21.82 -17.07 18.76
C MET A 15 -20.58 -17.19 17.86
N SER A 16 -20.21 -18.40 17.45
CA SER A 16 -19.11 -18.62 16.51
C SER A 16 -19.32 -17.92 15.17
N ALA A 17 -20.54 -17.97 14.61
CA ALA A 17 -20.89 -17.26 13.38
C ALA A 17 -20.71 -15.73 13.51
N SER A 18 -21.20 -15.14 14.62
CA SER A 18 -21.04 -13.70 14.87
C SER A 18 -19.58 -13.26 15.07
N ILE A 19 -18.73 -14.12 15.64
CA ILE A 19 -17.29 -13.85 15.78
C ILE A 19 -16.63 -13.83 14.40
N THR A 20 -16.90 -14.83 13.56
CA THR A 20 -16.37 -14.85 12.18
C THR A 20 -16.83 -13.68 11.32
N GLU A 21 -18.07 -13.21 11.47
CA GLU A 21 -18.57 -12.04 10.77
C GLU A 21 -17.88 -10.75 11.24
N ALA A 22 -17.69 -10.59 12.56
CA ALA A 22 -16.96 -9.46 13.13
C ALA A 22 -15.49 -9.44 12.71
N ASP A 23 -14.83 -10.60 12.67
CA ASP A 23 -13.45 -10.75 12.20
C ASP A 23 -13.33 -10.42 10.70
N ALA A 24 -14.31 -10.87 9.89
CA ALA A 24 -14.39 -10.52 8.48
C ALA A 24 -14.54 -9.01 8.25
N ALA A 25 -15.40 -8.35 9.03
CA ALA A 25 -15.58 -6.90 8.99
C ALA A 25 -14.31 -6.14 9.42
N ALA A 26 -13.63 -6.60 10.48
CA ALA A 26 -12.41 -5.98 10.97
C ALA A 26 -11.25 -6.07 9.96
N CYS A 27 -11.08 -7.23 9.32
CA CYS A 27 -10.07 -7.40 8.27
C CYS A 27 -10.39 -6.59 7.01
N SER A 28 -11.67 -6.52 6.61
CA SER A 28 -12.09 -5.68 5.47
C SER A 28 -11.81 -4.19 5.74
N SER A 29 -12.14 -3.71 6.94
CA SER A 29 -11.83 -2.34 7.37
C SER A 29 -10.32 -2.06 7.34
N ARG A 30 -9.50 -2.97 7.90
CA ARG A 30 -8.04 -2.83 7.89
C ARG A 30 -7.46 -2.89 6.48
N SER A 31 -7.96 -3.78 5.62
CA SER A 31 -7.55 -3.86 4.22
C SER A 31 -7.81 -2.53 3.51
N PHE A 32 -8.99 -1.94 3.72
CA PHE A 32 -9.35 -0.65 3.15
C PHE A 32 -8.40 0.48 3.61
N GLU A 33 -8.06 0.55 4.89
CA GLU A 33 -7.09 1.52 5.41
C GLU A 33 -5.70 1.38 4.74
N VAL A 34 -5.24 0.15 4.54
CA VAL A 34 -3.97 -0.13 3.86
C VAL A 34 -4.04 0.29 2.38
N GLN A 35 -5.19 0.08 1.71
CA GLN A 35 -5.39 0.55 0.33
C GLN A 35 -5.36 2.08 0.25
N LEU A 36 -5.97 2.78 1.20
CA LEU A 36 -5.93 4.24 1.26
C LEU A 36 -4.49 4.75 1.46
N LEU A 37 -3.73 4.10 2.35
CA LEU A 37 -2.31 4.41 2.52
C LEU A 37 -1.53 4.18 1.23
N ALA A 38 -1.76 3.08 0.52
CA ALA A 38 -1.11 2.82 -0.76
C ALA A 38 -1.39 3.94 -1.78
N GLY A 39 -2.65 4.40 -1.88
CA GLY A 39 -3.02 5.53 -2.75
C GLY A 39 -2.31 6.84 -2.37
N ARG A 40 -2.14 7.13 -1.08
CA ARG A 40 -1.37 8.29 -0.61
C ARG A 40 0.12 8.18 -0.98
N VAL A 41 0.69 6.98 -0.88
CA VAL A 41 2.09 6.73 -1.26
C VAL A 41 2.27 6.87 -2.79
N GLU A 42 1.30 6.45 -3.59
CA GLU A 42 1.30 6.70 -5.05
C GLU A 42 1.24 8.19 -5.38
N ALA A 43 0.33 8.94 -4.74
CA ALA A 43 0.25 10.38 -4.92
C ALA A 43 1.57 11.10 -4.55
N CYS A 44 2.29 10.60 -3.53
CA CYS A 44 3.62 11.08 -3.19
C CYS A 44 4.64 10.78 -4.31
N ALA A 45 4.60 9.58 -4.91
CA ALA A 45 5.47 9.25 -6.04
C ALA A 45 5.24 10.17 -7.25
N GLU A 46 3.99 10.54 -7.53
CA GLU A 46 3.66 11.49 -8.60
C GLU A 46 4.21 12.90 -8.32
N GLN A 47 4.19 13.35 -7.06
CA GLN A 47 4.81 14.62 -6.68
C GLN A 47 6.34 14.58 -6.86
N ILE A 48 6.98 13.46 -6.52
CA ILE A 48 8.42 13.25 -6.73
C ILE A 48 8.74 13.25 -8.23
N GLU A 49 7.90 12.64 -9.06
CA GLU A 49 8.04 12.66 -10.52
C GLU A 49 7.97 14.08 -11.08
N ALA A 50 7.05 14.91 -10.61
CA ALA A 50 6.96 16.32 -11.01
C ALA A 50 8.24 17.09 -10.67
N VAL A 51 8.85 16.83 -9.50
CA VAL A 51 10.15 17.42 -9.13
C VAL A 51 11.26 16.92 -10.04
N GLN A 52 11.31 15.62 -10.33
CA GLN A 52 12.29 15.03 -11.24
C GLN A 52 12.20 15.65 -12.64
N ALA A 53 10.98 15.78 -13.18
CA ALA A 53 10.73 16.38 -14.48
C ALA A 53 11.24 17.81 -14.56
N ARG A 54 11.02 18.62 -13.51
CA ARG A 54 11.57 19.99 -13.43
C ARG A 54 13.10 20.01 -13.42
N LEU A 55 13.75 19.09 -12.70
CA LEU A 55 15.22 18.98 -12.72
C LEU A 55 15.74 18.61 -14.10
N VAL A 56 15.09 17.68 -14.80
CA VAL A 56 15.44 17.29 -16.16
C VAL A 56 15.25 18.46 -17.13
N GLN A 57 14.16 19.22 -16.99
CA GLN A 57 13.92 20.41 -17.80
C GLN A 57 15.02 21.47 -17.63
N LEU A 58 15.47 21.73 -16.39
CA LEU A 58 16.59 22.64 -16.13
C LEU A 58 17.90 22.17 -16.79
N GLN A 59 18.12 20.87 -16.91
CA GLN A 59 19.31 20.32 -17.58
C GLN A 59 19.31 20.53 -19.10
N LEU A 60 18.15 20.81 -19.70
CA LEU A 60 17.99 21.05 -21.15
C LEU A 60 18.22 22.51 -21.54
N MET A 61 18.32 23.42 -20.57
CA MET A 61 18.68 24.81 -20.84
C MET A 61 20.08 24.91 -21.46
N ASP A 62 20.32 25.95 -22.27
CA ASP A 62 21.62 26.16 -22.92
C ASP A 62 22.64 26.71 -21.91
N TRP A 63 23.47 25.82 -21.36
CA TRP A 63 24.52 26.13 -20.40
C TRP A 63 25.88 26.23 -21.10
N ARG A 64 26.40 27.44 -21.28
CA ARG A 64 27.69 27.67 -21.99
C ARG A 64 28.86 28.05 -21.10
N SER A 65 28.61 28.56 -19.89
CA SER A 65 29.69 28.94 -18.97
C SER A 65 30.23 27.74 -18.20
N PRO A 66 31.50 27.75 -17.75
CA PRO A 66 32.05 26.70 -16.89
C PRO A 66 31.21 26.47 -15.63
N ALA A 67 30.71 27.55 -15.01
CA ALA A 67 29.81 27.48 -13.86
C ALA A 67 28.48 26.80 -14.21
N GLY A 68 27.90 27.11 -15.37
CA GLY A 68 26.66 26.50 -15.86
C GLY A 68 26.81 24.99 -16.12
N LEU A 69 27.93 24.59 -16.73
CA LEU A 69 28.23 23.16 -16.95
C LEU A 69 28.40 22.40 -15.63
N ALA A 70 29.08 23.00 -14.65
CA ALA A 70 29.22 22.41 -13.32
C ALA A 70 27.85 22.25 -12.62
N TYR A 71 26.99 23.27 -12.71
CA TYR A 71 25.63 23.22 -12.18
C TYR A 71 24.78 22.12 -12.85
N ARG A 72 24.81 22.03 -14.19
CA ARG A 72 24.13 20.99 -14.96
C ARG A 72 24.54 19.58 -14.52
N SER A 73 25.83 19.37 -14.24
CA SER A 73 26.32 18.09 -13.72
C SER A 73 25.74 17.76 -12.35
N LYS A 74 25.59 18.75 -11.45
CA LYS A 74 24.95 18.55 -10.13
C LYS A 74 23.46 18.22 -10.27
N LEU A 75 22.75 18.92 -11.16
CA LEU A 75 21.36 18.62 -11.47
C LEU A 75 21.18 17.18 -11.97
N ARG A 76 22.10 16.65 -12.78
CA ARG A 76 22.05 15.26 -13.26
C ARG A 76 22.10 14.25 -12.12
N VAL A 77 23.00 14.45 -11.17
CA VAL A 77 23.12 13.58 -9.98
C VAL A 77 21.85 13.66 -9.14
N GLN A 78 21.32 14.87 -8.92
CA GLN A 78 20.08 15.05 -8.15
C GLN A 78 18.87 14.41 -8.84
N ALA A 79 18.70 14.59 -10.15
CA ALA A 79 17.61 13.97 -10.90
C ALA A 79 17.65 12.45 -10.85
N GLY A 80 18.85 11.86 -10.85
CA GLY A 80 19.05 10.43 -10.65
C GLY A 80 18.66 9.96 -9.23
N ALA A 81 19.10 10.68 -8.21
CA ALA A 81 18.76 10.39 -6.81
C ALA A 81 17.25 10.49 -6.55
N VAL A 82 16.60 11.53 -7.08
CA VAL A 82 15.14 11.73 -7.00
C VAL A 82 14.40 10.62 -7.75
N GLY A 83 14.88 10.22 -8.94
CA GLY A 83 14.33 9.08 -9.68
C GLY A 83 14.38 7.78 -8.89
N GLY A 84 15.54 7.47 -8.30
CA GLY A 84 15.69 6.28 -7.46
C GLY A 84 14.80 6.32 -6.20
N ALA A 85 14.59 7.49 -5.61
CA ALA A 85 13.64 7.66 -4.50
C ALA A 85 12.19 7.41 -4.95
N ARG A 86 11.78 7.97 -6.08
CA ARG A 86 10.44 7.73 -6.68
C ARG A 86 10.20 6.24 -6.88
N ASP A 87 11.17 5.52 -7.44
CA ASP A 87 11.01 4.10 -7.75
C ASP A 87 10.84 3.25 -6.48
N LYS A 88 11.55 3.60 -5.39
CA LYS A 88 11.37 2.99 -4.06
C LYS A 88 9.97 3.27 -3.49
N VAL A 89 9.47 4.50 -3.62
CA VAL A 89 8.12 4.87 -3.16
C VAL A 89 7.05 4.11 -3.95
N ARG A 90 7.20 3.99 -5.29
CA ARG A 90 6.31 3.15 -6.12
C ARG A 90 6.36 1.68 -5.72
N ALA A 91 7.54 1.16 -5.39
CA ALA A 91 7.68 -0.21 -4.90
C ALA A 91 6.96 -0.42 -3.55
N ALA A 92 7.04 0.55 -2.64
CA ALA A 92 6.33 0.54 -1.37
C ALA A 92 4.80 0.56 -1.56
N ALA A 93 4.29 1.42 -2.44
CA ALA A 93 2.86 1.43 -2.78
C ALA A 93 2.38 0.06 -3.30
N ARG A 94 3.11 -0.56 -4.22
CA ARG A 94 2.80 -1.91 -4.71
C ARG A 94 2.82 -2.95 -3.59
N ALA A 95 3.78 -2.86 -2.66
CA ALA A 95 3.84 -3.76 -1.51
C ALA A 95 2.64 -3.58 -0.58
N LEU A 96 2.22 -2.34 -0.31
CA LEU A 96 1.02 -2.05 0.48
C LEU A 96 -0.25 -2.59 -0.19
N ARG A 97 -0.40 -2.45 -1.51
CA ARG A 97 -1.54 -3.04 -2.24
C ARG A 97 -1.60 -4.56 -2.10
N ARG A 98 -0.46 -5.24 -2.25
CA ARG A 98 -0.37 -6.69 -2.02
C ARG A 98 -0.72 -7.05 -0.57
N HIS A 99 -0.24 -6.26 0.38
CA HIS A 99 -0.54 -6.46 1.79
C HIS A 99 -2.04 -6.30 2.09
N ALA A 100 -2.70 -5.31 1.49
CA ALA A 100 -4.14 -5.13 1.65
C ALA A 100 -4.94 -6.34 1.16
N VAL A 101 -4.53 -6.95 0.04
CA VAL A 101 -5.14 -8.20 -0.46
C VAL A 101 -4.97 -9.32 0.56
N HIS A 102 -3.76 -9.51 1.07
CA HIS A 102 -3.49 -10.53 2.09
C HIS A 102 -4.29 -10.32 3.39
N VAL A 103 -4.45 -9.06 3.82
CA VAL A 103 -5.29 -8.72 4.99
C VAL A 103 -6.76 -9.05 4.72
N ALA A 104 -7.28 -8.80 3.52
CA ALA A 104 -8.65 -9.18 3.17
C ALA A 104 -8.84 -10.70 3.08
N GLU A 105 -7.86 -11.42 2.52
CA GLU A 105 -7.87 -12.89 2.43
C GLU A 105 -7.81 -13.55 3.82
N SER A 106 -7.16 -12.93 4.80
CA SER A 106 -7.10 -13.43 6.18
C SER A 106 -8.47 -13.50 6.86
N ALA A 107 -9.48 -12.85 6.27
CA ALA A 107 -10.87 -12.89 6.73
C ALA A 107 -11.73 -13.94 6.04
N LEU A 108 -11.22 -14.63 5.01
CA LEU A 108 -11.94 -15.74 4.42
C LEU A 108 -12.00 -16.87 5.46
N PRO A 109 -13.20 -17.37 5.80
CA PRO A 109 -13.28 -18.56 6.62
C PRO A 109 -12.48 -19.66 5.92
N ALA A 110 -11.69 -20.42 6.68
CA ALA A 110 -11.00 -21.61 6.18
C ALA A 110 -12.07 -22.62 5.70
N ALA A 111 -12.56 -22.42 4.48
CA ALA A 111 -13.55 -23.27 3.85
C ALA A 111 -12.85 -24.57 3.43
N GLY A 112 -12.79 -25.53 4.36
CA GLY A 112 -12.26 -26.86 4.10
C GLY A 112 -11.84 -27.58 5.37
N GLY A 113 -12.80 -28.08 6.13
CA GLY A 113 -12.49 -28.96 7.27
C GLY A 113 -13.73 -29.44 8.03
N CYS A 114 -14.21 -30.62 7.62
CA CYS A 114 -15.29 -31.46 8.19
C CYS A 114 -16.70 -31.21 7.65
#